data_AF-A0A259RUV2-F1
#
_entry.id   AF-A0A259RUV2-F1
#
_cell.length_a   1.000
_cell.length_b   1.000
_cell.length_c   1.000
_cell.angle_alpha   90.00
_cell.angle_beta   90.00
_cell.angle_gamma   90.00
#
_symmetry.space_group_name_H-M   'P 1'
#
loop_
_entity.id
_entity.type
_entity.pdbx_description
1 polymer ?
#
loop_
_entity_poly.entity_id
_entity_poly.type
_entity_poly.pdbx_seq_one_letter_code
_entity_poly.pdbx_strand_id
1 'polypeptide(L)'
;MTVATVRASAAVIDRHAYLDAAPLQPGDRVRFVAPSGLGSAESLERAVGAYRDWGLDVVVGEHVLDPHPRASYLAGTDDARRQDLVDAWLDPDADAVVCVRGGYGAMRLLDGIDWERMRGAALRRDGRPKLLTGSSDITALHEAFRVRLDVPTLFCPMPGNDVF
;
A
#
# COMPACT_ATOMS: atom_id res chain seq x y z
N MET A 1 -3.55 37.17 22.25
CA MET A 1 -2.95 36.82 20.94
C MET A 1 -3.46 35.46 20.54
N THR A 2 -4.42 35.41 19.62
CA THR A 2 -5.00 34.15 19.12
C THR A 2 -4.09 33.63 18.01
N VAL A 3 -3.44 32.49 18.24
CA VAL A 3 -2.67 31.81 17.18
C VAL A 3 -3.69 31.22 16.21
N ALA A 4 -3.83 31.83 15.04
CA ALA A 4 -4.59 31.27 13.95
C ALA A 4 -3.86 30.04 13.41
N THR A 5 -4.36 28.85 13.72
CA THR A 5 -3.91 27.61 13.09
C THR A 5 -4.36 27.68 11.63
N VAL A 6 -3.44 27.98 10.72
CA VAL A 6 -3.66 27.82 9.28
C VAL A 6 -3.80 26.31 9.05
N ARG A 7 -5.04 25.81 8.95
CA ARG A 7 -5.28 24.49 8.39
C ARG A 7 -4.80 24.57 6.94
N ALA A 8 -3.71 23.86 6.63
CA ALA A 8 -3.35 23.61 5.23
C ALA A 8 -4.59 23.04 4.55
N SER A 9 -5.02 23.67 3.46
CA SER A 9 -6.07 23.12 2.61
C SER A 9 -5.60 21.74 2.17
N ALA A 10 -6.29 20.67 2.58
CA ALA A 10 -6.01 19.34 2.07
C ALA A 10 -6.13 19.40 0.54
N ALA A 11 -5.15 18.84 -0.17
CA ALA A 11 -5.20 18.76 -1.61
C ALA A 11 -6.47 17.99 -2.02
N VAL A 12 -7.21 18.51 -2.98
CA VAL A 12 -8.43 17.87 -3.46
C VAL A 12 -8.03 16.62 -4.25
N ILE A 13 -8.48 15.45 -3.80
CA ILE A 13 -8.25 14.17 -4.48
C ILE A 13 -9.18 14.10 -5.69
N ASP A 14 -8.61 14.02 -6.90
CA ASP A 14 -9.37 13.69 -8.09
C ASP A 14 -9.64 12.18 -8.17
N ARG A 15 -10.90 11.79 -7.95
CA ARG A 15 -11.34 10.39 -7.99
C ARG A 15 -11.52 9.84 -9.41
N HIS A 16 -11.42 10.68 -10.43
CA HIS A 16 -11.56 10.29 -11.84
C HIS A 16 -10.21 10.19 -12.55
N ALA A 17 -9.10 10.41 -11.84
CA ALA A 17 -7.73 10.44 -12.36
C ALA A 17 -7.28 9.17 -13.13
N TYR A 18 -8.05 8.09 -13.08
CA TYR A 18 -7.75 6.79 -13.67
C TYR A 18 -8.84 6.27 -14.63
N LEU A 19 -9.80 7.11 -15.04
CA LEU A 19 -10.84 6.68 -15.99
C LEU A 19 -10.34 6.62 -17.44
N ASP A 20 -9.44 7.52 -17.82
CA ASP A 20 -9.02 7.70 -19.22
C ASP A 20 -7.55 7.27 -19.47
N ALA A 21 -6.83 6.84 -18.44
CA ALA A 21 -5.43 6.43 -18.54
C ALA A 21 -5.15 5.24 -17.61
N ALA A 22 -4.16 4.41 -17.99
CA ALA A 22 -3.80 3.27 -17.15
C ALA A 22 -3.27 3.74 -15.78
N PRO A 23 -3.59 3.02 -14.69
CA PRO A 23 -3.18 3.39 -13.34
C PRO A 23 -1.66 3.49 -13.14
N LEU A 24 -0.92 2.58 -13.80
CA LEU A 24 0.53 2.54 -13.79
C LEU A 24 1.07 2.46 -15.22
N GLN A 25 2.27 3.00 -15.43
CA GLN A 25 3.01 3.00 -16.69
C GLN A 25 4.45 2.52 -16.45
N PRO A 26 5.16 2.02 -17.49
CA PRO A 26 6.60 1.74 -17.37
C PRO A 26 7.35 2.95 -16.80
N GLY A 27 8.23 2.71 -15.82
CA GLY A 27 8.96 3.72 -15.06
C GLY A 27 8.31 4.10 -13.73
N ASP A 28 7.02 3.82 -13.52
CA ASP A 28 6.37 4.05 -12.23
C ASP A 28 6.94 3.12 -11.15
N ARG A 29 7.05 3.62 -9.91
CA ARG A 29 7.53 2.85 -8.76
C ARG A 29 6.37 2.26 -7.96
N VAL A 30 6.50 0.97 -7.63
CA VAL A 30 5.57 0.26 -6.75
C VAL A 30 6.28 -0.23 -5.49
N ARG A 31 5.59 -0.09 -4.35
CA ARG A 31 6.06 -0.59 -3.05
C ARG A 31 5.30 -1.85 -2.66
N PHE A 32 6.01 -2.97 -2.56
CA PHE A 32 5.41 -4.25 -2.17
C PHE A 32 5.41 -4.37 -0.66
N VAL A 33 4.24 -4.70 -0.08
CA VAL A 33 4.06 -4.85 1.37
C VAL A 33 3.23 -6.10 1.68
N ALA A 34 3.45 -6.71 2.84
CA ALA A 34 2.67 -7.85 3.33
C ALA A 34 1.92 -7.47 4.62
N PRO A 35 0.80 -6.72 4.55
CA PRO A 35 0.10 -6.25 5.74
C PRO A 35 -0.66 -7.37 6.48
N SER A 36 -0.61 -8.60 5.96
CA SER A 36 -1.39 -9.73 6.47
C SER A 36 -0.58 -11.03 6.45
N GLY A 37 -0.93 -11.98 5.59
CA GLY A 37 -0.34 -13.32 5.59
C GLY A 37 1.09 -13.37 5.07
N LEU A 38 1.87 -14.32 5.59
CA LEU A 38 3.24 -14.60 5.14
C LEU A 38 3.27 -15.30 3.79
N GLY A 39 3.86 -14.70 2.76
CA GLY A 39 4.09 -15.34 1.45
C GLY A 39 5.27 -16.32 1.45
N SER A 40 5.65 -16.82 0.28
CA SER A 40 6.92 -17.54 0.09
C SER A 40 7.90 -16.66 -0.69
N ALA A 41 9.21 -16.93 -0.55
CA ALA A 41 10.23 -16.26 -1.36
C ALA A 41 9.98 -16.48 -2.86
N GLU A 42 9.61 -17.70 -3.24
CA GLU A 42 9.29 -18.06 -4.64
C GLU A 42 8.10 -17.27 -5.20
N SER A 43 7.00 -17.12 -4.45
CA SER A 43 5.85 -16.35 -4.93
C SER A 43 6.17 -14.86 -5.02
N LEU A 44 6.98 -14.33 -4.09
CA LEU A 44 7.46 -12.96 -4.13
C LEU A 44 8.39 -12.70 -5.33
N GLU A 45 9.35 -13.60 -5.58
CA GLU A 45 10.28 -13.49 -6.72
C GLU A 45 9.53 -13.48 -8.05
N ARG A 46 8.55 -14.37 -8.23
CA ARG A 46 7.66 -14.37 -9.41
C ARG A 46 6.88 -13.07 -9.54
N ALA A 47 6.31 -12.57 -8.45
CA ALA A 47 5.56 -11.32 -8.42
C ALA A 47 6.42 -10.11 -8.81
N VAL A 48 7.63 -10.01 -8.23
CA VAL A 48 8.60 -8.96 -8.55
C VAL A 48 9.03 -9.05 -10.01
N GLY A 49 9.31 -10.25 -10.51
CA GLY A 49 9.66 -10.48 -11.91
C GLY A 49 8.58 -9.96 -12.86
N ALA A 50 7.32 -10.35 -12.64
CA ALA A 50 6.21 -9.93 -13.48
C ALA A 50 6.02 -8.41 -13.53
N TYR A 51 6.14 -7.71 -12.40
CA TYR A 51 6.02 -6.25 -12.36
C TYR A 51 7.21 -5.55 -13.02
N ARG A 52 8.43 -6.10 -12.87
CA ARG A 52 9.62 -5.59 -13.57
C ARG A 52 9.53 -5.81 -15.09
N ASP A 53 8.95 -6.92 -15.54
CA ASP A 53 8.70 -7.19 -16.96
C ASP A 53 7.67 -6.21 -17.56
N TRP A 54 6.77 -5.66 -16.74
CA TRP A 54 5.90 -4.54 -17.12
C TRP A 54 6.63 -3.18 -17.15
N GLY A 55 7.92 -3.15 -16.83
CA GLY A 55 8.76 -1.96 -16.79
C GLY A 55 8.63 -1.13 -15.52
N LEU A 56 8.08 -1.69 -14.43
CA LEU A 56 7.89 -0.99 -13.16
C LEU A 56 9.14 -1.09 -12.27
N ASP A 57 9.39 -0.04 -11.48
CA ASP A 57 10.41 -0.05 -10.43
C ASP A 57 9.84 -0.65 -9.14
N VAL A 58 10.23 -1.89 -8.82
CA VAL A 58 9.69 -2.63 -7.67
C VAL A 58 10.63 -2.52 -6.48
N VAL A 59 10.12 -1.95 -5.38
CA VAL A 59 10.80 -1.91 -4.08
C VAL A 59 9.99 -2.73 -3.06
N VAL A 60 10.65 -3.72 -2.45
CA VAL A 60 10.04 -4.64 -1.49
C VAL A 60 10.22 -4.11 -0.07
N GLY A 61 9.17 -4.15 0.75
CA GLY A 61 9.21 -3.85 2.18
C GLY A 61 10.11 -4.81 2.95
N GLU A 62 10.65 -4.35 4.07
CA GLU A 62 11.68 -5.06 4.82
C GLU A 62 11.16 -6.38 5.41
N HIS A 63 9.90 -6.40 5.85
CA HIS A 63 9.31 -7.49 6.63
C HIS A 63 8.36 -8.38 5.84
N VAL A 64 8.37 -8.26 4.50
CA VAL A 64 7.46 -8.99 3.60
C VAL A 64 7.56 -10.51 3.76
N LEU A 65 8.75 -11.04 4.08
CA LEU A 65 9.02 -12.47 4.26
C LEU A 65 9.35 -12.87 5.70
N ASP A 66 9.24 -11.94 6.65
CA ASP A 66 9.54 -12.25 8.05
C ASP A 66 8.42 -13.12 8.63
N PRO A 67 8.72 -14.22 9.34
CA PRO A 67 7.69 -14.97 10.04
C PRO A 67 7.32 -14.29 11.36
N HIS A 68 6.02 -14.14 11.63
CA HIS A 68 5.59 -13.68 12.95
C HIS A 68 5.95 -14.71 14.05
N PRO A 69 6.59 -14.31 15.17
CA PRO A 69 7.16 -15.24 16.16
C PRO A 69 6.15 -16.13 16.89
N ARG A 70 4.87 -15.72 16.95
CA ARG A 70 3.78 -16.45 17.61
C ARG A 70 2.59 -16.81 16.72
N ALA A 71 2.61 -16.41 15.45
CA ALA A 71 1.44 -16.51 14.57
C ALA A 71 1.93 -16.72 13.15
N SER A 72 2.47 -17.91 12.89
CA SER A 72 3.21 -18.26 11.67
C SER A 72 2.47 -18.02 10.34
N TYR A 73 1.16 -17.80 10.38
CA TYR A 73 0.37 -17.41 9.22
C TYR A 73 0.50 -15.92 8.84
N LEU A 74 1.12 -15.08 9.67
CA LEU A 74 1.34 -13.64 9.44
C LEU A 74 2.78 -13.33 9.04
N ALA A 75 2.95 -12.36 8.13
CA ALA A 75 4.24 -11.75 7.86
C ALA A 75 4.59 -10.78 9.00
N GLY A 76 5.73 -10.90 9.67
CA GLY A 76 6.21 -9.96 10.69
C GLY A 76 5.26 -9.71 11.86
N THR A 77 5.71 -8.91 12.83
CA THR A 77 4.84 -8.40 13.91
C THR A 77 3.84 -7.37 13.38
N ASP A 78 2.85 -6.98 14.19
CA ASP A 78 1.94 -5.87 13.81
C ASP A 78 2.72 -4.58 13.55
N ASP A 79 3.74 -4.28 14.37
CA ASP A 79 4.55 -3.08 14.20
C ASP A 79 5.42 -3.13 12.94
N ALA A 80 6.04 -4.27 12.65
CA ALA A 80 6.83 -4.48 11.43
C ALA A 80 5.99 -4.28 10.15
N ARG A 81 4.81 -4.89 10.10
CA ARG A 81 3.88 -4.73 8.96
C ARG A 81 3.33 -3.32 8.85
N ARG A 82 3.01 -2.67 9.98
CA ARG A 82 2.56 -1.28 9.98
C ARG A 82 3.67 -0.36 9.45
N GLN A 83 4.91 -0.60 9.88
CA GLN A 83 6.07 0.17 9.44
C GLN A 83 6.26 0.04 7.92
N ASP A 84 6.26 -1.18 7.39
CA ASP A 84 6.34 -1.42 5.93
C ASP A 84 5.23 -0.69 5.16
N LEU A 85 3.98 -0.77 5.63
CA LEU A 85 2.84 -0.09 5.01
C LEU A 85 3.00 1.43 5.02
N VAL A 86 3.39 1.99 6.17
CA VAL A 86 3.54 3.44 6.36
C VAL A 86 4.72 3.95 5.53
N ASP A 87 5.87 3.30 5.56
CA ASP A 87 7.04 3.71 4.79
C ASP A 87 6.80 3.61 3.29
N ALA A 88 6.13 2.54 2.84
CA ALA A 88 5.71 2.39 1.45
C ALA A 88 4.79 3.55 1.01
N TRP A 89 3.83 3.93 1.85
CA TRP A 89 2.91 5.02 1.52
C TRP A 89 3.55 6.40 1.61
N LEU A 90 4.51 6.60 2.51
CA LEU A 90 5.21 7.87 2.68
C LEU A 90 6.38 8.07 1.70
N ASP A 91 6.78 7.04 0.97
CA ASP A 91 7.76 7.14 -0.11
C ASP A 91 7.27 8.14 -1.17
N PRO A 92 7.96 9.29 -1.37
CA PRO A 92 7.53 10.30 -2.34
C PRO A 92 7.68 9.84 -3.80
N ASP A 93 8.43 8.78 -4.06
CA ASP A 93 8.56 8.16 -5.38
C ASP A 93 7.50 7.08 -5.63
N ALA A 94 6.80 6.59 -4.61
CA ALA A 94 5.86 5.50 -4.80
C ALA A 94 4.58 5.96 -5.51
N ASP A 95 4.30 5.33 -6.65
CA ASP A 95 3.09 5.52 -7.45
C ASP A 95 1.94 4.61 -6.99
N ALA A 96 2.29 3.43 -6.47
CA ALA A 96 1.35 2.53 -5.81
C ALA A 96 2.00 1.74 -4.67
N VAL A 97 1.18 1.38 -3.69
CA VAL A 97 1.48 0.39 -2.64
C VAL A 97 0.70 -0.89 -2.95
N VAL A 98 1.42 -1.98 -3.17
CA VAL A 98 0.89 -3.26 -3.62
C VAL A 98 0.91 -4.25 -2.47
N CYS A 99 -0.27 -4.65 -2.00
CA CYS A 99 -0.37 -5.71 -0.99
C CYS A 99 -0.12 -7.07 -1.66
N VAL A 100 0.96 -7.74 -1.28
CA VAL A 100 1.37 -8.98 -1.96
C VAL A 100 0.47 -10.16 -1.62
N ARG A 101 -0.17 -10.14 -0.44
CA ARG A 101 -1.04 -11.23 0.04
C ARG A 101 -2.07 -10.73 1.05
N GLY A 102 -3.24 -11.38 1.07
CA GLY A 102 -4.28 -11.22 2.10
C GLY A 102 -4.03 -12.14 3.31
N GLY A 103 -5.06 -12.42 4.12
CA GLY A 103 -4.93 -13.24 5.33
C GLY A 103 -5.90 -12.82 6.42
N TYR A 104 -5.39 -12.52 7.61
CA TYR A 104 -6.18 -12.12 8.80
C TYR A 104 -5.46 -11.08 9.68
N GLY A 105 -4.57 -10.29 9.10
CA GLY A 105 -3.66 -9.39 9.79
C GLY A 105 -3.88 -7.90 9.52
N ALA A 106 -4.55 -7.54 8.43
CA ALA A 106 -4.58 -6.16 7.95
C ALA A 106 -5.33 -5.21 8.90
N MET A 107 -6.44 -5.65 9.48
CA MET A 107 -7.22 -4.85 10.44
C MET A 107 -6.43 -4.51 11.71
N ARG A 108 -5.46 -5.35 12.11
CA ARG A 108 -4.63 -5.14 13.31
C ARG A 108 -3.68 -3.95 13.18
N LEU A 109 -3.42 -3.51 11.93
CA LEU A 109 -2.49 -2.42 11.65
C LEU A 109 -3.12 -1.04 11.85
N LEU A 110 -4.46 -0.95 11.80
CA LEU A 110 -5.20 0.31 11.72
C LEU A 110 -4.96 1.21 12.95
N ASP A 111 -4.88 0.59 14.12
CA ASP A 111 -4.51 1.28 15.36
C ASP A 111 -3.02 1.63 15.33
N GLY A 112 -2.68 2.87 15.69
CA GLY A 112 -1.29 3.35 15.72
C GLY A 112 -0.79 3.99 14.42
N ILE A 113 -1.60 4.03 13.36
CA ILE A 113 -1.26 4.78 12.14
C ILE A 113 -1.56 6.28 12.34
N ASP A 114 -0.57 7.12 12.03
CA ASP A 114 -0.77 8.56 11.84
C ASP A 114 -1.39 8.84 10.47
N TRP A 115 -2.73 8.82 10.46
CA TRP A 115 -3.52 9.02 9.24
C TRP A 115 -3.39 10.43 8.65
N GLU A 116 -3.12 11.45 9.48
CA GLU A 116 -2.90 12.82 8.96
C GLU A 116 -1.60 12.88 8.15
N ARG A 117 -0.53 12.26 8.67
CA ARG A 117 0.74 12.14 7.96
C ARG A 117 0.58 11.36 6.66
N MET A 118 -0.11 10.23 6.67
CA MET A 118 -0.39 9.46 5.45
C MET A 118 -1.23 10.24 4.44
N ARG A 119 -2.21 11.04 4.91
CA ARG A 119 -3.03 11.88 4.02
C ARG A 119 -2.19 12.95 3.33
N GLY A 120 -1.21 13.51 4.03
CA GLY A 120 -0.25 14.45 3.43
C GLY A 120 0.60 13.86 2.29
N ALA A 121 0.72 12.53 2.22
CA ALA A 121 1.47 11.80 1.18
C ALA A 121 0.55 11.07 0.18
N ALA A 122 -0.74 11.42 0.15
CA ALA A 122 -1.74 10.73 -0.67
C ALA A 122 -1.58 10.93 -2.18
N LEU A 123 -0.81 11.93 -2.62
CA LEU A 123 -0.62 12.24 -4.03
C LEU A 123 0.77 11.76 -4.52
N ARG A 124 0.78 11.28 -5.76
CA ARG A 124 1.97 11.00 -6.56
C ARG A 124 2.63 12.31 -6.99
N ARG A 125 3.84 12.22 -7.54
CA ARG A 125 4.59 13.38 -8.07
C ARG A 125 3.86 14.10 -9.20
N ASP A 126 3.06 13.38 -9.98
CA ASP A 126 2.25 13.91 -11.09
C ASP A 126 0.89 14.49 -10.63
N GLY A 127 0.62 14.49 -9.32
CA GLY A 127 -0.62 14.99 -8.74
C GLY A 127 -1.78 14.00 -8.73
N ARG A 128 -1.65 12.80 -9.32
CA ARG A 128 -2.67 11.75 -9.22
C ARG A 128 -2.68 11.12 -7.82
N PRO A 129 -3.81 10.53 -7.37
CA PRO A 129 -3.85 9.85 -6.08
C PRO A 129 -2.98 8.59 -6.11
N LYS A 130 -2.11 8.39 -5.11
CA LYS A 130 -1.38 7.15 -4.92
C LYS A 130 -2.37 6.00 -4.70
N LEU A 131 -2.08 4.84 -5.27
CA LEU A 131 -2.99 3.69 -5.18
C LEU A 131 -2.56 2.72 -4.09
N LEU A 132 -3.53 2.19 -3.33
CA LEU A 132 -3.39 0.94 -2.60
C LEU A 132 -4.01 -0.18 -3.44
N THR A 133 -3.30 -1.29 -3.62
CA THR A 133 -3.80 -2.44 -4.38
C THR A 133 -3.88 -3.71 -3.53
N GLY A 134 -4.85 -4.57 -3.84
CA GLY A 134 -5.02 -5.89 -3.21
C GLY A 134 -6.49 -6.27 -3.03
N SER A 135 -6.75 -7.39 -2.38
CA SER A 135 -8.10 -7.93 -2.18
C SER A 135 -8.20 -8.76 -0.89
N SER A 136 -9.36 -9.39 -0.63
CA SER A 136 -9.58 -10.22 0.57
C SER A 136 -9.43 -9.41 1.87
N ASP A 137 -8.61 -9.85 2.83
CA ASP A 137 -8.33 -9.14 4.10
C ASP A 137 -7.90 -7.67 3.93
N ILE A 138 -7.29 -7.35 2.78
CA ILE A 138 -6.91 -5.97 2.42
C ILE A 138 -8.13 -5.03 2.32
N THR A 139 -9.36 -5.56 2.25
CA THR A 139 -10.60 -4.78 2.36
C THR A 139 -10.62 -3.89 3.60
N ALA A 140 -10.04 -4.33 4.72
CA ALA A 140 -9.92 -3.49 5.92
C ALA A 140 -9.08 -2.22 5.65
N LEU A 141 -7.99 -2.33 4.88
CA LEU A 141 -7.18 -1.20 4.48
C LEU A 141 -7.88 -0.37 3.39
N HIS A 142 -8.59 -0.98 2.45
CA HIS A 142 -9.38 -0.26 1.44
C HIS A 142 -10.40 0.67 2.11
N GLU A 143 -11.17 0.17 3.09
CA GLU A 143 -12.13 0.99 3.83
C GLU A 143 -11.44 2.05 4.70
N ALA A 144 -10.32 1.72 5.34
CA ALA A 144 -9.56 2.70 6.10
C ALA A 144 -9.02 3.82 5.21
N PHE A 145 -8.48 3.50 4.04
CA PHE A 145 -7.95 4.49 3.09
C PHE A 145 -9.06 5.37 2.54
N ARG A 146 -10.23 4.78 2.23
CA ARG A 146 -11.42 5.54 1.82
C ARG A 146 -11.87 6.53 2.91
N VAL A 147 -11.99 6.09 4.16
CA VAL A 147 -12.49 6.94 5.26
C VAL A 147 -11.45 7.93 5.76
N ARG A 148 -10.18 7.52 5.81
CA ARG A 148 -9.10 8.28 6.46
C ARG A 148 -8.28 9.08 5.47
N LEU A 149 -8.08 8.64 4.23
CA LEU A 149 -7.22 9.34 3.26
C LEU A 149 -8.01 9.97 2.11
N ASP A 150 -9.25 9.53 1.90
CA ASP A 150 -10.13 9.94 0.81
C ASP A 150 -9.57 9.66 -0.60
N VAL A 151 -8.74 8.61 -0.72
CA VAL A 151 -8.14 8.18 -1.99
C VAL A 151 -8.89 7.01 -2.63
N PRO A 152 -8.96 6.94 -3.97
CA PRO A 152 -9.37 5.71 -4.64
C PRO A 152 -8.34 4.60 -4.40
N THR A 153 -8.83 3.37 -4.26
CA THR A 153 -7.99 2.17 -4.17
C THR A 153 -8.38 1.17 -5.25
N LEU A 154 -7.50 0.20 -5.54
CA LEU A 154 -7.72 -0.80 -6.57
C LEU A 154 -7.93 -2.18 -5.93
N PHE A 155 -9.18 -2.67 -5.95
CA PHE A 155 -9.48 -4.04 -5.55
C PHE A 155 -9.11 -5.00 -6.67
N CYS A 156 -8.01 -5.76 -6.51
CA CYS A 156 -7.46 -6.60 -7.58
C CYS A 156 -6.83 -7.90 -7.04
N PRO A 157 -6.51 -8.86 -7.93
CA PRO A 157 -5.69 -10.01 -7.56
C PRO A 157 -4.37 -9.57 -6.90
N MET A 158 -3.94 -10.32 -5.90
CA MET A 158 -2.68 -10.07 -5.20
C MET A 158 -1.57 -10.96 -5.78
N PRO A 159 -0.40 -10.40 -6.09
CA PRO A 159 0.59 -11.09 -6.92
C PRO A 159 1.34 -12.21 -6.17
N GLY A 160 1.30 -12.24 -4.84
CA GLY A 160 1.89 -13.32 -4.03
C GLY A 160 0.99 -14.53 -3.86
N ASN A 161 -0.23 -14.52 -4.42
CA ASN A 161 -1.09 -15.70 -4.47
C ASN A 161 -0.77 -16.54 -5.71
N ASP A 162 -0.85 -17.86 -5.58
CA ASP A 162 -0.84 -18.75 -6.74
C ASP A 162 -2.12 -18.54 -7.55
N VAL A 163 -1.99 -17.86 -8.69
CA VAL A 163 -3.08 -17.64 -9.64
C VAL A 163 -3.17 -18.81 -10.63
N PHE A 164 -3.39 -20.01 -10.08
CA PHE A 164 -3.40 -21.35 -10.74
C PHE A 164 -2.05 -22.06 -10.79
#